data_AF-A0A382CS05-F1
#
_entry.id   AF-A0A382CS05-F1
#
_cell.length_a   1.000
_cell.length_b   1.000
_cell.length_c   1.000
_cell.angle_alpha   90.00
_cell.angle_beta   90.00
_cell.angle_gamma   90.00
#
_symmetry.space_group_name_H-M   'P 1'
#
loop_
_entity.id
_entity.type
_entity.pdbx_description
1 polymer ?
#
loop_
_entity_poly.entity_id
_entity_poly.type
_entity_poly.pdbx_seq_one_letter_code
_entity_poly.pdbx_strand_id
1 'polypeptide(L)' 'MKARNKDRVIIFDTTLRDGEQAPGCSMTLDEKLRV' A
#
# COMPACT_ATOMS: atom_id res chain seq x y z
N MET A 1 -22.20 -23.79 2.00
CA MET A 1 -21.04 -22.89 2.20
C MET A 1 -20.09 -23.07 1.01
N LYS A 2 -19.73 -22.00 0.27
CA LYS A 2 -18.77 -22.10 -0.85
C LYS A 2 -17.35 -22.22 -0.29
N ALA A 3 -16.56 -23.15 -0.81
CA ALA A 3 -15.13 -23.26 -0.51
C ALA A 3 -14.42 -21.96 -0.91
N ARG A 4 -13.48 -21.48 -0.08
CA ARG A 4 -12.62 -20.35 -0.44
C ARG A 4 -11.74 -20.77 -1.62
N ASN A 5 -11.73 -19.94 -2.67
CA ASN A 5 -10.85 -20.11 -3.81
C ASN A 5 -9.39 -20.03 -3.31
N LYS A 6 -8.63 -21.13 -3.50
CA LYS A 6 -7.24 -21.27 -3.01
C LYS A 6 -6.24 -20.40 -3.79
N ASP A 7 -6.65 -19.88 -4.94
CA ASP A 7 -5.81 -19.06 -5.82
C ASP A 7 -5.87 -17.56 -5.48
N ARG A 8 -6.49 -17.19 -4.35
CA ARG A 8 -6.61 -15.80 -3.93
C ARG A 8 -5.32 -15.32 -3.26
N VAL A 9 -4.67 -14.35 -3.89
CA VAL A 9 -3.55 -13.60 -3.31
C VAL A 9 -4.08 -12.39 -2.53
N ILE A 10 -3.48 -12.11 -1.37
CA ILE A 10 -3.76 -10.90 -0.58
C ILE A 10 -2.55 -9.98 -0.74
N ILE A 11 -2.79 -8.77 -1.26
CA ILE A 11 -1.76 -7.75 -1.41
C ILE A 11 -1.95 -6.73 -0.29
N PHE A 12 -0.90 -6.51 0.48
CA PHE A 12 -0.82 -5.43 1.45
C PHE A 12 -0.05 -4.29 0.81
N ASP A 13 -0.76 -3.22 0.46
CA ASP A 13 -0.13 -2.02 -0.05
C ASP A 13 0.56 -1.28 1.12
N THR A 14 1.88 -1.20 1.06
CA THR A 14 2.69 -0.44 2.02
C THR A 14 3.32 0.81 1.40
N THR A 15 2.92 1.16 0.17
CA THR A 15 3.54 2.20 -0.67
C THR A 15 3.64 3.53 0.07
N LEU A 16 2.55 3.99 0.69
CA LEU A 16 2.54 5.28 1.39
C LEU A 16 3.46 5.30 2.62
N ARG A 17 3.59 4.17 3.32
CA ARG A 17 4.39 4.09 4.55
C ARG A 17 5.87 3.93 4.21
N ASP A 18 6.21 2.99 3.33
CA ASP A 18 7.59 2.75 2.92
C ASP A 18 8.15 3.92 2.10
N GLY A 19 7.32 4.51 1.23
CA GLY A 19 7.70 5.63 0.37
C GLY A 19 8.11 6.87 1.18
N GLU A 20 7.28 7.32 2.13
CA GLU A 20 7.58 8.46 3.01
C GLU A 20 8.82 8.26 3.90
N GLN A 21 9.13 7.01 4.24
CA GLN A 21 10.26 6.68 5.11
C GLN A 21 11.58 6.52 4.35
N ALA A 22 11.55 6.50 3.02
CA ALA A 22 12.74 6.36 2.20
C ALA A 22 13.58 7.66 2.23
N PRO A 23 14.92 7.57 2.21
CA PRO A 23 15.79 8.75 2.25
C PRO A 23 15.51 9.72 1.09
N GLY A 24 15.23 10.98 1.41
CA GLY A 24 14.93 12.01 0.41
C GLY A 24 13.53 11.90 -0.22
N CYS A 25 12.70 10.95 0.22
CA CYS A 25 11.32 10.81 -0.20
C CYS A 25 10.40 11.18 0.97
N SER A 26 10.12 12.48 1.11
CA SER A 26 9.07 12.96 2.01
C SER A 26 7.87 13.43 1.22
N MET A 27 6.68 13.17 1.73
CA MET A 27 5.41 13.53 1.10
C MET A 27 4.61 14.42 2.05
N THR A 28 4.14 15.53 1.49
CA THR A 28 3.11 16.37 2.09
C THR A 28 1.80 15.60 2.22
N LEU A 29 0.90 16.10 3.06
CA LEU A 29 -0.44 15.52 3.22
C LEU A 29 -1.16 15.41 1.86
N ASP A 30 -1.09 16.45 1.05
CA ASP A 30 -1.76 16.49 -0.26
C ASP A 30 -1.16 15.49 -1.25
N GLU A 31 0.14 15.22 -1.19
CA GLU A 31 0.78 14.18 -2.00
C GLU A 31 0.31 12.79 -1.59
N LYS A 32 0.16 12.52 -0.29
CA LYS A 32 -0.37 11.23 0.20
C LYS A 32 -1.81 10.97 -0.22
N LEU A 33 -2.64 12.00 -0.31
CA LEU A 33 -4.04 11.88 -0.74
C LEU A 33 -4.21 11.64 -2.25
N ARG A 34 -3.14 11.81 -3.04
CA ARG A 34 -3.15 11.68 -4.51
C ARG A 34 -2.59 10.35 -5.02
N VAL A 35 -2.10 9.48 -4.13
CA VAL A 35 -1.60 8.12 -4.43
C VAL A 35 -2.69 7.11 -4.10
#